data_AF-A0A946XLW6-F1
#
_entry.id   AF-A0A946XLW6-F1
#
_cell.length_a   1.000
_cell.length_b   1.000
_cell.length_c   1.000
_cell.angle_alpha   90.00
_cell.angle_beta   90.00
_cell.angle_gamma   90.00
#
_symmetry.space_group_name_H-M   'P 1'
#
loop_
_entity.id
_entity.type
_entity.pdbx_description
1 polymer ?
#
loop_
_entity_poly.entity_id
_entity_poly.type
_entity_poly.pdbx_seq_one_letter_code
_entity_poly.pdbx_strand_id
1 'polypeptide(L)' 'FFNLESDTWTDGWVIAKGLFVFGLFGMYDMMRKWQGNFAADANIKSQKFYRIMNEVPTVLMIGAVIFVVVKPF' A
#
# COMPACT_ATOMS: atom_id res chain seq x y z
N PHE A 1 21.18 11.15 -19.95
CA PHE A 1 20.80 11.19 -18.53
C PHE A 1 19.34 10.84 -18.25
N PHE A 2 18.43 10.88 -19.24
CA PHE A 2 17.22 10.05 -19.22
C PHE A 2 16.87 9.69 -20.68
N ASN A 3 17.22 8.47 -21.09
CA ASN A 3 16.64 7.86 -22.29
C ASN A 3 15.39 7.14 -21.78
N LEU A 4 14.21 7.76 -21.93
CA LEU A 4 12.93 7.08 -21.69
C LEU A 4 12.68 6.18 -22.90
N GLU A 5 13.27 4.99 -22.92
CA GLU A 5 12.81 3.92 -23.80
C GLU A 5 11.33 3.66 -23.47
N SER A 6 10.49 3.68 -24.50
CA SER A 6 9.03 3.54 -24.39
C SER A 6 8.57 2.28 -23.66
N ASP A 7 9.44 1.28 -23.53
CA ASP A 7 9.19 0.01 -22.84
C ASP A 7 9.25 0.08 -21.30
N THR A 8 9.66 1.21 -20.71
CA THR A 8 9.69 1.30 -19.22
C THR A 8 8.30 1.31 -18.58
N TRP A 9 7.26 1.75 -19.30
CA TRP A 9 5.90 1.84 -18.75
C TRP A 9 5.13 0.51 -18.85
N THR A 10 5.56 -0.36 -19.77
CA THR A 10 5.04 -1.72 -19.94
C THR A 10 5.85 -2.75 -19.14
N ASP A 11 7.03 -2.38 -18.64
CA ASP A 11 7.80 -3.20 -17.72
C ASP A 11 6.94 -3.57 -16.52
N GLY A 12 6.74 -4.89 -16.34
CA GLY A 12 6.00 -5.44 -15.23
C GLY A 12 6.52 -4.90 -13.89
N TRP A 13 7.82 -4.57 -13.79
CA TRP A 13 8.44 -4.09 -12.55
C TRP A 13 7.93 -2.71 -12.15
N VAL A 14 7.73 -1.84 -13.13
CA VAL A 14 7.18 -0.50 -12.92
C VAL A 14 5.70 -0.59 -12.54
N ILE A 15 4.93 -1.44 -13.22
CA ILE A 15 3.51 -1.66 -12.90
C ILE A 15 3.34 -2.24 -11.50
N ALA A 16 4.10 -3.28 -11.15
CA ALA A 16 4.06 -3.92 -9.84
C ALA A 16 4.47 -2.95 -8.72
N LYS A 17 5.51 -2.14 -8.92
CA LYS A 17 5.88 -1.07 -7.98
C LYS A 17 4.75 -0.06 -7.80
N GLY A 18 4.09 0.33 -8.89
CA GLY A 18 2.91 1.18 -8.87
C GLY A 18 1.79 0.57 -8.02
N LEU A 19 1.49 -0.72 -8.19
CA LEU A 19 0.48 -1.42 -7.40
C LEU A 19 0.77 -1.38 -5.89
N PHE A 20 2.04 -1.55 -5.48
CA PHE A 20 2.40 -1.41 -4.06
C PHE A 20 2.14 0.01 -3.53
N VAL A 21 2.52 1.05 -4.29
CA VAL A 21 2.30 2.45 -3.91
C VAL A 21 0.80 2.76 -3.80
N PHE A 22 0.01 2.37 -4.80
CA PHE A 22 -1.44 2.56 -4.77
C PHE A 22 -2.11 1.74 -3.66
N GLY A 23 -1.62 0.54 -3.38
CA GLY A 23 -2.08 -0.27 -2.26
C GLY A 23 -1.84 0.40 -0.90
N LEU A 24 -0.64 0.93 -0.68
CA LEU A 24 -0.31 1.72 0.52
C LEU A 24 -1.20 2.96 0.63
N PHE A 25 -1.39 3.68 -0.48
CA PHE A 25 -2.22 4.88 -0.50
C PHE A 25 -3.69 4.58 -0.17
N GLY A 26 -4.26 3.53 -0.78
CA GLY A 26 -5.61 3.09 -0.47
C GLY A 26 -5.77 2.69 0.99
N MET A 27 -4.78 1.99 1.54
CA MET A 27 -4.78 1.63 2.96
C MET A 27 -4.71 2.86 3.87
N TYR A 28 -3.88 3.84 3.55
CA TYR A 28 -3.79 5.10 4.27
C TYR A 28 -5.13 5.87 4.28
N ASP A 29 -5.82 5.95 3.14
CA ASP A 29 -7.13 6.60 3.06
C ASP A 29 -8.20 5.87 3.90
N MET A 30 -8.20 4.53 3.88
CA MET A 30 -9.09 3.72 4.72
C MET A 30 -8.83 3.96 6.20
N MET A 31 -7.57 4.02 6.62
CA MET A 31 -7.20 4.36 8.00
C MET A 31 -7.69 5.75 8.40
N ARG A 32 -7.58 6.75 7.53
CA ARG A 32 -8.12 8.10 7.80
C ARG A 32 -9.63 8.09 7.99
N LYS A 33 -10.37 7.33 7.18
CA LYS A 33 -11.82 7.19 7.33
C LYS A 33 -12.18 6.58 8.69
N TRP A 34 -11.48 5.53 9.09
CA TRP A 34 -11.70 4.93 10.40
C TRP A 34 -11.32 5.86 11.54
N GLN A 35 -10.23 6.62 11.42
CA GLN A 35 -9.87 7.65 12.40
C GLN A 35 -10.99 8.67 12.59
N GLY A 36 -11.64 9.11 11.52
CA GLY A 36 -12.82 9.97 11.59
C GLY A 36 -14.00 9.33 12.32
N ASN A 37 -14.29 8.06 12.03
CA ASN A 37 -15.35 7.30 12.74
C ASN A 37 -15.02 7.09 14.22
N PHE A 38 -13.75 6.89 14.57
CA PHE A 38 -13.27 6.86 15.95
C PHE A 38 -13.51 8.18 16.67
N ALA A 39 -13.19 9.30 16.02
CA ALA A 39 -13.39 10.63 16.60
C ALA A 39 -14.88 10.97 16.81
N ALA A 40 -15.76 10.44 15.96
CA ALA A 40 -17.21 10.60 16.05
C ALA A 40 -17.91 9.54 16.94
N ASP A 41 -17.15 8.67 17.61
CA ASP A 41 -17.63 7.53 18.40
C ASP A 41 -18.60 6.59 17.63
N ALA A 42 -18.50 6.57 16.31
CA ALA A 42 -19.37 5.83 15.40
C ALA A 42 -18.73 4.51 14.93
N ASN A 43 -17.94 3.87 15.80
CA ASN A 43 -17.22 2.65 15.44
C ASN A 43 -18.10 1.42 15.39
N ILE A 44 -18.28 0.90 14.18
CA ILE A 44 -19.03 -0.32 13.90
C ILE A 44 -18.16 -1.59 13.86
N LYS A 45 -16.83 -1.45 13.99
CA LYS A 45 -15.88 -2.57 13.87
C LYS A 45 -15.27 -2.91 15.23
N SER A 46 -14.93 -4.18 15.43
CA SER A 46 -14.32 -4.66 16.67
C SER A 46 -12.84 -4.24 16.80
N GLN A 47 -12.34 -4.18 18.03
CA GLN A 47 -10.92 -3.88 18.30
C GLN A 47 -9.95 -4.82 17.55
N LYS A 48 -10.30 -6.11 17.42
CA LYS A 48 -9.48 -7.09 16.69
C LYS A 48 -9.33 -6.73 15.21
N PHE A 49 -10.40 -6.23 14.58
CA PHE A 49 -10.35 -5.78 13.20
C PHE A 49 -9.32 -4.66 13.02
N TYR A 50 -9.34 -3.65 13.89
CA TYR A 50 -8.41 -2.52 13.79
C TYR A 50 -6.95 -2.90 14.04
N ARG A 51 -6.70 -3.90 14.91
CA ARG A 51 -5.34 -4.44 15.10
C ARG A 51 -4.81 -5.09 13.82
N ILE A 52 -5.61 -5.96 13.21
CA ILE A 52 -5.24 -6.63 11.95
C ILE A 52 -5.02 -5.60 10.84
N MET A 53 -5.94 -4.65 10.70
CA MET A 53 -5.80 -3.61 9.69
C MET A 53 -4.55 -2.75 9.91
N ASN A 54 -4.15 -2.49 11.15
CA ASN A 54 -2.90 -1.75 11.40
C ASN A 54 -1.63 -2.53 11.05
N GLU A 55 -1.69 -3.86 10.97
CA GLU A 55 -0.57 -4.71 10.56
C GLU A 55 -0.47 -4.86 9.02
N VAL A 56 -1.57 -4.64 8.29
CA VAL A 56 -1.61 -4.73 6.82
C VAL A 56 -0.57 -3.82 6.13
N PRO A 57 -0.41 -2.52 6.48
CA PRO A 57 0.61 -1.67 5.86
C PRO A 57 2.02 -2.18 6.13
N THR A 58 2.27 -2.74 7.31
CA THR A 58 3.59 -3.29 7.67
C THR A 58 3.93 -4.48 6.79
N VAL A 59 2.99 -5.43 6.63
CA VAL A 59 3.18 -6.59 5.76
C VAL A 59 3.35 -6.17 4.30
N LEU A 60 2.54 -5.22 3.84
CA LEU A 60 2.61 -4.71 2.47
C LEU A 60 3.92 -3.93 2.21
N MET A 61 4.42 -3.18 3.20
CA MET A 61 5.72 -2.51 3.14
C MET A 61 6.88 -3.50 3.06
N ILE A 62 6.87 -4.55 3.88
CA ILE A 62 7.89 -5.62 3.80
C ILE A 62 7.89 -6.27 2.41
N GLY A 63 6.71 -6.65 1.91
CA GLY A 63 6.57 -7.22 0.56
C GLY A 63 7.07 -6.28 -0.54
N ALA A 64 6.71 -4.98 -0.44
CA ALA A 64 7.15 -3.96 -1.39
C ALA A 64 8.67 -3.76 -1.35
N VAL A 65 9.29 -3.71 -0.17
CA VAL A 65 10.74 -3.57 -0.02
C VAL A 65 11.46 -4.76 -0.62
N ILE A 66 11.05 -5.99 -0.29
CA ILE A 66 11.64 -7.21 -0.85
C ILE A 66 11.51 -7.18 -2.38
N PHE A 67 10.33 -6.87 -2.90
CA PHE A 67 10.09 -6.79 -4.33
C PHE A 67 11.00 -5.77 -5.05
N VAL A 68 11.13 -4.57 -4.47
CA VAL A 68 11.97 -3.50 -5.04
C VAL A 68 13.45 -3.84 -4.97
N VAL A 69 13.91 -4.47 -3.88
CA VAL A 69 15.32 -4.85 -3.69
C VAL A 69 15.70 -6.03 -4.58
N VAL A 70 14.87 -7.07 -4.62
CA VAL A 70 15.15 -8.29 -5.38
C VAL A 70 15.04 -8.04 -6.88
N LYS A 71 14.16 -7.11 -7.31
CA LYS A 71 13.85 -6.81 -8.71
C LYS A 71 13.78 -8.12 -9.54
N PRO A 72 12.76 -8.95 -9.30
CA PRO A 72 12.71 -10.31 -9.85
C PRO A 72 12.53 -10.37 -11.38
N PHE A 73 12.38 -9.22 -12.05
CA PHE A 73 12.28 -9.04 -13.50
C PHE A 73 12.81 -7.66 -13.88
#